data_AF-A0AAD6UMU2-F1
#
_entry.id   AF-A0AAD6UMU2-F1
#
_cell.length_a   1.000
_cell.length_b   1.000
_cell.length_c   1.000
_cell.angle_alpha   90.00
_cell.angle_beta   90.00
_cell.angle_gamma   90.00
#
_symmetry.space_group_name_H-M   'P 1'
#
loop_
_entity.id
_entity.type
_entity.pdbx_description
1 polymer ?
#
loop_
_entity_poly.entity_id
_entity_poly.type
_entity_poly.pdbx_seq_one_letter_code
_entity_poly.pdbx_strand_id
1 'polypeptide(L)' 'LAREFNEMLQRFNLQHKILAWTGDNATSNDTQNTALANNPNNSFDAVNHVRCFNHTLNLAV' A
#
# COMPACT_ATOMS: atom_id res chain seq x y z
N LEU A 1 -10.42 2.25 0.88
CA LEU A 1 -9.04 2.48 1.38
C LEU A 1 -8.11 2.98 0.28
N ALA A 2 -7.95 2.26 -0.85
CA ALA A 2 -7.05 2.70 -1.93
C ALA A 2 -7.35 4.10 -2.48
N ARG A 3 -8.63 4.43 -2.71
CA ARG A 3 -9.05 5.77 -3.16
C ARG A 3 -8.67 6.84 -2.14
N GLU A 4 -9.08 6.66 -0.90
CA GLU A 4 -8.89 7.62 0.18
C GLU A 4 -7.39 7.83 0.46
N PHE A 5 -6.61 6.75 0.42
CA PHE A 5 -5.16 6.79 0.56
C PHE A 5 -4.50 7.55 -0.60
N ASN A 6 -4.88 7.25 -1.85
CA ASN A 6 -4.38 7.95 -3.02
C ASN A 6 -4.73 9.44 -3.01
N GLU A 7 -5.95 9.81 -2.63
CA GLU A 7 -6.37 11.21 -2.45
C GLU A 7 -5.52 11.92 -1.39
N MET A 8 -5.22 11.25 -0.27
CA MET A 8 -4.31 11.79 0.75
C MET A 8 -2.92 12.05 0.16
N LEU A 9 -2.35 11.09 -0.58
CA LEU A 9 -1.05 11.27 -1.22
C LEU A 9 -1.04 12.42 -2.24
N GLN A 10 -2.11 12.58 -3.02
CA GLN A 10 -2.26 13.68 -3.96
C GLN A 10 -2.30 15.04 -3.24
N ARG A 11 -3.01 15.15 -2.12
CA ARG A 11 -3.04 16.39 -1.31
C ARG A 11 -1.65 16.83 -0.84
N PHE A 12 -0.74 15.90 -0.63
CA PHE A 12 0.64 16.18 -0.23
C PHE A 12 1.66 16.12 -1.39
N ASN A 13 1.22 15.96 -2.64
CA ASN A 13 2.09 15.77 -3.81
C ASN A 13 3.11 14.64 -3.63
N LEU A 14 2.65 13.50 -3.07
CA LEU A 14 3.44 12.31 -2.78
C LEU A 14 3.10 11.11 -3.68
N GLN A 15 2.03 11.19 -4.48
CA GLN A 15 1.47 10.04 -5.22
C GLN A 15 2.44 9.40 -6.22
N HIS A 16 3.46 10.14 -6.70
CA HIS A 16 4.52 9.61 -7.58
C HIS A 16 5.89 9.51 -6.89
N LYS A 17 5.95 9.64 -5.57
CA LYS A 17 7.18 9.66 -4.78
C LYS A 17 7.34 8.44 -3.88
N ILE A 18 6.36 7.55 -3.88
CA ILE A 18 6.37 6.33 -3.08
C ILE A 18 6.75 5.17 -4.00
N LEU A 19 7.93 4.59 -3.75
CA LEU A 19 8.41 3.41 -4.48
C LEU A 19 7.80 2.12 -3.92
N ALA A 20 7.76 1.99 -2.59
CA ALA A 20 7.31 0.81 -1.88
C ALA A 20 6.61 1.19 -0.58
N TRP A 21 5.77 0.30 -0.06
CA TRP A 21 5.07 0.51 1.20
C TRP A 21 4.93 -0.78 2.01
N THR A 22 4.78 -0.62 3.33
CA THR A 22 4.54 -1.74 4.25
C THR A 22 3.18 -1.59 4.93
N GLY A 23 2.46 -2.69 5.07
CA GLY A 23 1.17 -2.78 5.76
C GLY A 23 1.13 -3.98 6.72
N ASP A 24 0.20 -4.00 7.66
CA ASP A 24 -0.07 -5.19 8.47
C ASP A 24 -0.56 -6.37 7.61
N ASN A 25 -0.58 -7.58 8.18
CA ASN A 25 -0.99 -8.79 7.47
C ASN A 25 -2.53 -8.91 7.38
N ALA A 26 -3.15 -7.96 6.69
CA ALA A 26 -4.58 -7.89 6.47
C ALA A 26 -4.92 -8.01 4.97
N THR A 27 -5.95 -8.79 4.63
CA THR A 27 -6.39 -8.98 3.24
C THR A 27 -6.88 -7.69 2.57
N SER A 28 -7.34 -6.72 3.37
CA SER A 28 -7.68 -5.37 2.89
C SER A 28 -6.47 -4.64 2.31
N ASN A 29 -5.26 -4.88 2.82
CA ASN A 29 -4.03 -4.27 2.29
C ASN A 29 -3.65 -4.87 0.96
N ASP A 30 -3.82 -6.19 0.77
CA ASP A 30 -3.59 -6.84 -0.52
C ASP A 30 -4.56 -6.30 -1.59
N THR A 31 -5.83 -6.08 -1.20
CA THR A 31 -6.85 -5.46 -2.07
C THR A 31 -6.50 -4.01 -2.41
N GLN A 32 -6.07 -3.23 -1.40
CA GLN A 32 -5.61 -1.86 -1.60
C GLN A 32 -4.38 -1.80 -2.53
N ASN A 33 -3.40 -2.67 -2.32
CA ASN A 33 -2.19 -2.74 -3.13
C ASN A 33 -2.52 -2.94 -4.61
N THR A 34 -3.39 -3.92 -4.88
CA THR A 34 -3.85 -4.24 -6.23
C THR A 34 -4.56 -3.05 -6.88
N ALA A 35 -5.43 -2.38 -6.12
CA ALA A 35 -6.14 -1.20 -6.62
C ALA A 35 -5.21 0.00 -6.87
N LEU A 36 -4.18 0.21 -6.04
CA LEU A 36 -3.19 1.26 -6.25
C LEU A 36 -2.30 0.97 -7.46
N ALA A 37 -1.85 -0.27 -7.63
CA ALA A 37 -1.02 -0.68 -8.77
C ALA A 37 -1.75 -0.57 -10.13
N ASN A 38 -3.07 -0.76 -10.13
CA ASN A 38 -3.89 -0.59 -11.34
C ASN A 38 -4.24 0.89 -11.64
N ASN A 39 -3.87 1.84 -10.77
CA ASN A 39 -4.19 3.24 -10.95
C ASN A 39 -3.03 3.99 -11.63
N PRO A 40 -3.23 4.51 -12.86
CA PRO A 40 -2.16 5.18 -13.61
C PRO A 40 -1.74 6.54 -13.02
N ASN A 41 -2.48 7.08 -12.04
CA ASN A 41 -2.23 8.39 -11.43
C ASN A 41 -1.38 8.34 -10.15
N ASN A 42 -0.58 7.29 -9.98
CA ASN A 42 0.41 7.16 -8.90
C ASN A 42 1.60 6.30 -9.36
N SER A 43 2.58 6.05 -8.48
CA SER A 43 3.78 5.26 -8.79
C SER A 43 3.80 3.86 -8.15
N PHE A 44 2.67 3.36 -7.65
CA PHE A 44 2.64 2.07 -6.97
C PHE A 44 2.78 0.92 -7.96
N ASP A 45 3.54 -0.09 -7.54
CA ASP A 45 3.63 -1.39 -8.21
C ASP A 45 3.22 -2.47 -7.20
N ALA A 46 2.45 -3.45 -7.65
CA ALA A 46 1.98 -4.54 -6.83
C ALA A 46 3.15 -5.32 -6.20
N VAL A 47 4.30 -5.42 -6.86
CA VAL A 47 5.48 -6.12 -6.35
C VAL A 47 6.19 -5.38 -5.22
N ASN A 48 5.94 -4.08 -5.06
CA ASN A 48 6.61 -3.23 -4.08
C ASN A 48 5.82 -3.09 -2.76
N HIS A 49 5.01 -4.09 -2.44
CA HIS A 49 4.30 -4.21 -1.17
C HIS A 49 4.94 -5.28 -0.29
N VAL A 50 5.24 -4.91 0.95
CA VAL A 50 5.83 -5.81 1.95
C VAL A 50 4.95 -5.87 3.18
N ARG A 51 4.66 -7.08 3.68
CA ARG A 51 3.94 -7.25 4.95
C ARG A 51 4.85 -6.91 6.12
N CYS A 52 4.33 -6.19 7.10
CA CYS A 52 5.05 -5.73 8.27
C CYS A 52 5.49 -6.91 9.14
N PHE A 53 6.79 -7.01 9.39
CA PHE A 53 7.41 -8.13 10.12
C PHE A 53 6.77 -8.37 11.50
N ASN A 54 6.53 -7.31 12.28
CA ASN A 54 5.93 -7.45 13.62
C ASN A 54 4.53 -8.06 13.58
N HIS A 55 3.72 -7.73 12.56
CA HIS A 55 2.39 -8.32 12.40
C HIS A 55 2.46 -9.78 11.96
N THR A 56 3.47 -10.14 11.16
CA THR A 56 3.74 -11.54 10.82
C THR A 56 4.15 -12.34 12.05
N LEU A 57 5.02 -11.80 12.92
CA LEU A 57 5.40 -12.45 14.18
C LEU A 57 4.20 -12.66 15.11
N ASN A 58 3.32 -11.66 15.23
CA ASN A 58 2.12 -11.73 16.07
C ASN A 58 1.10 -12.80 15.62
N LEU A 59 1.27 -13.41 14.45
CA LEU A 59 0.45 -14.54 13.99
C LEU A 59 1.09 -15.90 14.25
N ALA A 60 2.38 -15.93 14.55
CA ALA A 60 3.14 -17.15 14.81
C ALA A 60 3.25 -17.48 16.31
N VAL A 61 2.85 -16.55 17.17
CA VAL A 61 2.78 -16.67 18.63
C VAL A 61 1.35 -16.89 19.08
#